data_AF-A0A7C2DNB9-F1
#
_entry.id   AF-A0A7C2DNB9-F1
#
_cell.length_a   1.000
_cell.length_b   1.000
_cell.length_c   1.000
_cell.angle_alpha   90.00
_cell.angle_beta   90.00
_cell.angle_gamma   90.00
#
_symmetry.space_group_name_H-M   'P 1'
#
loop_
_entity.id
_entity.type
_entity.pdbx_description
1 polymer ?
#
loop_
_entity_poly.entity_id
_entity_poly.type
_entity_poly.pdbx_seq_one_letter_code
_entity_poly.pdbx_strand_id
1 'polypeptide(L)'
;MADDYAAICGLYWEGSAWYATLGATCAAQGEAHLAKVCPVYACARDSAVAHCGVCPEFPCILLVHMAAQTGGGDPRIASASLRRELGDELWAAWARQQRMWVGAYCPLRALNR
;
A
#
# COMPACT_ATOMS: atom_id res chain seq x y z
N MET A 1 2.68 -14.93 15.55
CA MET A 1 3.41 -13.93 14.73
C MET A 1 2.37 -12.96 14.20
N ALA A 2 2.61 -11.66 14.28
CA ALA A 2 1.72 -10.68 13.65
C ALA A 2 1.97 -10.73 12.14
N ASP A 3 0.91 -10.79 11.33
CA ASP A 3 1.05 -10.75 9.88
C ASP A 3 1.51 -9.35 9.45
N ASP A 4 2.58 -9.32 8.65
CA ASP A 4 3.08 -8.11 8.02
C ASP A 4 2.38 -7.87 6.70
N TYR A 5 2.18 -6.59 6.39
CA TYR A 5 1.51 -6.20 5.19
C TYR A 5 2.29 -5.13 4.42
N ALA A 6 2.78 -5.56 3.26
CA ALA A 6 3.47 -4.72 2.28
C ALA A 6 2.48 -4.22 1.22
N ALA A 7 2.01 -2.97 1.32
CA ALA A 7 1.10 -2.42 0.32
C ALA A 7 1.82 -2.04 -0.98
N ILE A 8 1.12 -2.20 -2.11
CA ILE A 8 1.59 -1.79 -3.45
C ILE A 8 1.96 -0.29 -3.49
N CYS A 9 1.22 0.55 -2.76
CA CYS A 9 1.43 2.00 -2.73
C CYS A 9 2.60 2.45 -1.84
N GLY A 10 3.33 1.54 -1.19
CA GLY A 10 4.43 1.87 -0.27
C GLY A 10 4.00 2.05 1.19
N LEU A 11 2.73 1.80 1.53
CA LEU A 11 2.33 1.70 2.94
C LEU A 11 2.72 0.34 3.52
N TYR A 12 2.99 0.32 4.82
CA TYR A 12 3.29 -0.90 5.55
C TYR A 12 2.40 -0.99 6.79
N TRP A 13 1.96 -2.20 7.18
CA TRP A 13 1.30 -2.40 8.47
C TRP A 13 1.75 -3.71 9.10
N GLU A 14 1.93 -3.69 10.42
CA GLU A 14 2.14 -4.88 11.22
C GLU A 14 0.86 -5.15 12.03
N GLY A 15 0.34 -6.38 11.99
CA GLY A 15 -0.69 -6.83 12.93
C GLY A 15 -2.00 -6.06 12.91
N SER A 16 -2.41 -5.46 11.78
CA SER A 16 -3.68 -4.74 11.72
C SER A 16 -4.84 -5.75 11.73
N ALA A 17 -5.68 -5.70 12.77
CA ALA A 17 -6.92 -6.48 12.89
C ALA A 17 -7.85 -6.36 11.67
N TRP A 18 -7.68 -5.28 10.89
CA TRP A 18 -8.35 -5.03 9.63
C TRP A 18 -7.98 -6.06 8.54
N TYR A 19 -6.72 -6.49 8.43
CA TYR A 19 -6.32 -7.56 7.50
C TYR A 19 -6.71 -8.95 7.98
N ALA A 20 -6.72 -9.17 9.30
CA ALA A 20 -7.20 -10.42 9.88
C ALA A 20 -8.71 -10.67 9.64
N THR A 21 -9.47 -9.63 9.31
CA THR A 21 -10.93 -9.68 9.11
C THR A 21 -11.38 -9.52 7.66
N LEU A 22 -10.47 -9.23 6.73
CA LEU A 22 -10.81 -9.07 5.30
C LEU A 22 -10.39 -10.28 4.48
N GLY A 23 -11.30 -10.76 3.65
CA GLY A 23 -11.00 -11.75 2.60
C GLY A 23 -10.07 -11.24 1.50
N ALA A 24 -9.62 -9.98 1.57
CA ALA A 24 -8.74 -9.35 0.58
C ALA A 24 -7.58 -8.59 1.24
N THR A 25 -6.35 -8.94 0.87
CA THR A 25 -5.18 -8.07 0.97
C THR A 25 -5.09 -7.16 -0.25
N CYS A 26 -4.22 -6.15 -0.25
CA CYS A 26 -4.03 -5.22 -1.36
C CYS A 26 -3.62 -5.99 -2.60
N ALA A 27 -2.83 -7.06 -2.45
CA ALA A 27 -2.42 -7.94 -3.54
C ALA A 27 -3.51 -8.92 -3.99
N ALA A 28 -4.46 -9.29 -3.11
CA ALA A 28 -5.50 -10.29 -3.41
C ALA A 28 -6.87 -9.69 -3.80
N GLN A 29 -6.97 -8.38 -4.06
CA GLN A 29 -8.26 -7.73 -4.36
C GLN A 29 -8.97 -8.28 -5.59
N GLY A 30 -8.23 -8.78 -6.59
CA GLY A 30 -8.80 -9.40 -7.79
C GLY A 30 -9.49 -10.73 -7.53
N GLU A 31 -9.14 -11.41 -6.44
CA GLU A 31 -9.68 -12.72 -6.05
C GLU A 31 -10.83 -12.59 -5.04
N ALA A 32 -10.95 -11.43 -4.39
CA ALA A 32 -11.85 -11.23 -3.25
C ALA A 32 -13.26 -10.72 -3.60
N HIS A 33 -13.67 -10.74 -4.87
CA HIS A 33 -15.01 -10.30 -5.35
C HIS A 33 -15.51 -8.97 -4.74
N LEU A 34 -14.62 -7.99 -4.57
CA LEU A 34 -14.96 -6.71 -3.95
C LEU A 34 -15.88 -5.87 -4.85
N ALA A 35 -16.86 -5.19 -4.26
CA ALA A 35 -17.72 -4.24 -4.99
C ALA A 35 -16.95 -3.05 -5.60
N LYS A 36 -15.83 -2.66 -4.98
CA LYS A 36 -14.90 -1.65 -5.48
C LYS A 36 -13.45 -2.08 -5.24
N VAL A 37 -12.59 -1.83 -6.21
CA VAL A 37 -11.16 -2.16 -6.17
C VAL A 37 -10.34 -0.88 -5.99
N CYS A 38 -9.25 -0.96 -5.22
CA CYS A 38 -8.30 0.14 -5.05
C CYS A 38 -7.68 0.52 -6.41
N PRO A 39 -7.70 1.81 -6.81
CA PRO A 39 -7.21 2.22 -8.13
C PRO A 39 -5.70 2.01 -8.29
N VAL A 40 -4.91 2.11 -7.21
CA VAL A 40 -3.47 1.81 -7.26
C VAL A 40 -3.19 0.32 -7.48
N TYR A 41 -4.00 -0.57 -6.90
CA TYR A 41 -3.87 -2.01 -7.18
C TYR A 41 -4.19 -2.32 -8.64
N ALA A 42 -5.32 -1.80 -9.14
CA ALA A 42 -5.72 -2.01 -10.53
C ALA A 42 -4.63 -1.50 -11.49
N CYS A 43 -4.11 -0.30 -11.26
CA CYS A 43 -3.02 0.27 -12.04
C CYS A 43 -1.76 -0.60 -12.00
N ALA A 44 -1.32 -1.06 -10.81
CA ALA A 44 -0.13 -1.89 -10.69
C ALA A 44 -0.27 -3.25 -11.42
N ARG A 45 -1.46 -3.87 -11.32
CA ARG A 45 -1.79 -5.09 -12.05
C ARG A 45 -1.75 -4.87 -13.56
N ASP A 46 -2.45 -3.84 -14.05
CA ASP A 46 -2.58 -3.57 -15.48
C ASP A 46 -1.24 -3.15 -16.11
N SER A 47 -0.39 -2.46 -15.36
CA SER A 47 0.97 -2.10 -15.75
C SER A 47 2.01 -3.18 -15.45
N ALA A 48 1.60 -4.34 -14.91
CA ALA A 48 2.47 -5.46 -14.53
C ALA A 48 3.67 -5.08 -13.64
N VAL A 49 3.45 -4.17 -12.68
CA VAL A 49 4.47 -3.73 -11.71
C VAL A 49 4.16 -4.28 -10.32
N ALA A 50 5.19 -4.74 -9.61
CA ALA A 50 5.02 -5.33 -8.28
C ALA A 50 4.55 -4.32 -7.22
N HIS A 51 5.03 -3.09 -7.31
CA HIS A 51 4.64 -1.98 -6.43
C HIS A 51 4.91 -0.63 -7.10
N CYS A 52 4.32 0.45 -6.61
CA CYS A 52 4.46 1.77 -7.23
C CYS A 52 5.91 2.22 -7.33
N GLY A 53 6.77 1.86 -6.37
CA GLY A 53 8.19 2.22 -6.35
C GLY A 53 8.97 1.78 -7.60
N VAL A 54 8.60 0.68 -8.26
CA VAL A 54 9.25 0.20 -9.49
C VAL A 54 8.56 0.68 -10.77
N CYS A 55 7.50 1.49 -10.66
CA CYS A 55 6.81 2.01 -11.83
C CYS A 55 7.70 2.98 -12.61
N PRO A 56 7.78 2.88 -13.95
CA PRO A 56 8.55 3.83 -14.78
C PRO A 56 8.11 5.29 -14.62
N GLU A 57 6.83 5.51 -14.30
CA GLU A 57 6.25 6.84 -14.10
C GLU A 57 6.32 7.30 -12.63
N PHE A 58 7.09 6.63 -11.78
CA PHE A 58 7.15 6.94 -10.35
C PHE A 58 7.84 8.28 -10.05
N PRO A 59 7.27 9.14 -9.17
CA PRO A 59 5.93 9.04 -8.59
C PRO A 59 4.85 9.52 -9.56
N CYS A 60 3.89 8.65 -9.89
CA CYS A 60 2.83 9.01 -10.84
C CYS A 60 1.71 9.80 -10.15
N ILE A 61 0.92 10.52 -10.95
CA ILE A 61 -0.16 11.39 -10.43
C ILE A 61 -1.18 10.62 -9.59
N LEU A 62 -1.45 9.36 -9.93
CA LEU A 62 -2.35 8.51 -9.16
C LEU A 62 -1.86 8.29 -7.73
N LEU A 63 -0.56 8.00 -7.55
CA LEU A 63 0.03 7.82 -6.23
C LEU A 63 0.05 9.13 -5.44
N VAL A 64 0.38 10.23 -6.11
CA VAL A 64 0.41 11.58 -5.50
C VAL A 64 -0.99 11.97 -4.99
N HIS A 65 -2.02 11.83 -5.82
CA HIS A 65 -3.40 12.10 -5.40
C HIS A 65 -3.86 11.21 -4.26
N MET A 66 -3.44 9.94 -4.25
CA MET A 66 -3.77 9.03 -3.15
C MET A 66 -3.08 9.45 -1.85
N ALA A 67 -1.82 9.88 -1.89
CA ALA A 67 -1.10 10.39 -0.73
C ALA A 67 -1.75 11.66 -0.16
N ALA A 68 -2.23 12.54 -1.04
CA ALA A 68 -2.89 13.79 -0.65
C ALA A 68 -4.20 13.58 0.15
N GLN A 69 -4.85 12.42 0.03
CA GLN A 69 -6.09 12.11 0.78
C GLN A 69 -5.90 12.08 2.30
N THR A 70 -4.68 11.84 2.79
CA THR A 70 -4.36 11.79 4.22
C THR A 70 -4.28 13.19 4.86
N GLY A 71 -4.24 14.27 4.06
CA GLY A 71 -3.71 15.56 4.51
C GLY A 71 -2.18 15.48 4.60
N GLY A 72 -1.48 16.61 4.42
CA GLY A 72 -0.01 16.63 4.30
C GLY A 72 0.73 15.77 5.33
N GLY A 73 1.82 15.11 4.91
CA GLY A 73 2.62 14.23 5.77
C GLY A 73 2.48 12.73 5.52
N ASP A 74 1.84 12.30 4.44
CA ASP A 74 1.76 10.89 4.07
C ASP A 74 3.12 10.34 3.58
N PRO A 75 3.71 9.35 4.25
CA PRO A 75 5.06 8.87 3.93
C PRO A 75 5.10 7.89 2.75
N ARG A 76 3.97 7.54 2.12
CA ARG A 76 3.92 6.45 1.12
C ARG A 76 4.83 6.66 -0.09
N ILE A 77 4.98 7.91 -0.54
CA ILE A 77 5.85 8.21 -1.70
C ILE A 77 7.31 7.96 -1.32
N ALA A 78 7.76 8.55 -0.21
CA ALA A 78 9.12 8.33 0.29
C ALA A 78 9.38 6.84 0.57
N SER A 79 8.41 6.16 1.18
CA SER A 79 8.46 4.72 1.45
C SER A 79 8.55 3.86 0.18
N ALA A 80 7.76 4.18 -0.85
CA ALA A 80 7.79 3.47 -2.12
C ALA A 80 9.13 3.68 -2.85
N SER A 81 9.72 4.89 -2.75
CA SER A 81 11.07 5.15 -3.25
C SER A 81 12.10 4.30 -2.51
N LEU A 82 12.03 4.27 -1.19
CA LEU A 82 12.94 3.47 -0.37
C LEU A 82 12.78 1.97 -0.65
N ARG A 83 11.55 1.49 -0.90
CA ARG A 83 11.28 0.10 -1.29
C ARG A 83 11.98 -0.28 -2.60
N ARG A 84 12.00 0.62 -3.58
CA ARG A 84 12.74 0.43 -4.83
C ARG A 84 14.24 0.30 -4.57
N GLU A 85 14.78 1.13 -3.68
CA GLU A 85 16.23 1.16 -3.39
C GLU A 85 16.70 -0.05 -2.58
N LEU A 86 15.93 -0.46 -1.57
CA LEU A 86 16.31 -1.52 -0.64
C LEU A 86 15.85 -2.92 -1.06
N GLY A 87 14.83 -3.01 -1.93
CA GLY A 87 14.09 -4.24 -2.16
C GLY A 87 13.15 -4.60 -1.00
N ASP A 88 12.29 -5.59 -1.23
CA ASP A 88 11.14 -5.88 -0.36
C ASP A 88 11.51 -6.27 1.07
N GLU A 89 12.51 -7.13 1.26
CA GLU A 89 12.88 -7.66 2.58
C GLU A 89 13.44 -6.58 3.50
N LEU A 90 14.44 -5.83 3.03
CA LEU A 90 15.08 -4.77 3.80
C LEU A 90 14.13 -3.60 4.03
N TRP A 91 13.32 -3.26 3.04
CA TRP A 91 12.27 -2.25 3.19
C TRP A 91 11.22 -2.66 4.23
N ALA A 92 10.76 -3.92 4.24
CA ALA A 92 9.79 -4.39 5.22
C ALA A 92 10.35 -4.32 6.65
N ALA A 93 11.62 -4.72 6.84
CA ALA A 93 12.29 -4.62 8.12
C ALA A 93 12.40 -3.15 8.61
N TRP A 94 12.74 -2.23 7.71
CA TRP A 94 12.74 -0.79 8.00
C TRP A 94 11.33 -0.28 8.34
N ALA A 95 10.33 -0.61 7.51
CA ALA A 95 8.99 -0.06 7.59
C ALA A 95 8.26 -0.49 8.88
N ARG A 96 8.57 -1.69 9.40
CA ARG A 96 8.09 -2.19 10.70
C ARG A 96 8.48 -1.27 11.86
N GLN A 97 9.69 -0.70 11.82
CA GLN A 97 10.20 0.16 12.89
C GLN A 97 9.54 1.55 12.92
N GLN A 98 8.94 1.98 11.81
CA GLN A 98 8.54 3.37 11.63
C GLN A 98 7.25 3.73 12.40
N ARG A 99 6.31 2.79 12.60
CA ARG A 99 4.99 3.04 13.23
C ARG A 99 4.16 4.19 12.60
N MET A 100 4.53 4.69 11.42
CA MET A 100 3.99 5.91 10.78
C MET A 100 2.64 5.73 10.08
N TRP A 101 2.10 4.51 10.05
CA TRP A 101 1.10 4.11 9.05
C TRP A 101 -0.35 4.15 9.54
N VAL A 102 -0.58 4.51 10.81
CA VAL A 102 -1.88 4.40 11.47
C VAL A 102 -2.91 5.41 10.93
N GLY A 103 -2.46 6.61 10.55
CA GLY A 103 -3.31 7.68 10.01
C GLY A 103 -3.40 7.71 8.48
N ALA A 104 -2.64 6.87 7.77
CA ALA A 104 -2.59 6.91 6.32
C ALA A 104 -3.91 6.43 5.68
N TYR A 105 -4.39 7.15 4.67
CA TYR A 105 -5.57 6.77 3.91
C TYR A 105 -5.35 5.46 3.14
N CYS A 106 -6.23 4.49 3.35
CA CYS A 106 -6.33 3.27 2.56
C CYS A 106 -7.79 3.09 2.12
N PRO A 107 -8.11 3.08 0.81
CA PRO A 107 -9.49 2.98 0.35
C PRO A 107 -10.17 1.68 0.77
N LEU A 108 -9.40 0.61 0.95
CA LEU A 108 -9.94 -0.65 1.43
C LEU A 108 -10.50 -0.53 2.86
N ARG A 109 -9.93 0.33 3.72
CA ARG A 109 -10.48 0.58 5.07
C ARG A 109 -11.89 1.17 5.03
N ALA A 110 -12.23 1.89 3.96
CA ALA A 110 -13.54 2.47 3.77
C ALA A 110 -14.58 1.48 3.24
N LEU A 111 -14.19 0.27 2.80
CA LEU A 111 -15.12 -0.75 2.30
C LEU A 111 -15.82 -1.55 3.41
N ASN A 112 -15.33 -1.49 4.65
CA ASN A 112 -15.92 -2.13 5.83
C ASN A 112 -16.83 -1.18 6.64
N ARG A 113 -17.35 -0.12 6.03
CA ARG A 113 -18.33 0.79 6.64
C ARG A 113 -19.58 0.91 5.80
#